data_AF-A0A8D2KR11-F1
#
_entry.id   AF-A0A8D2KR11-F1
#
_cell.length_a   1.000
_cell.length_b   1.000
_cell.length_c   1.000
_cell.angle_alpha   90.00
_cell.angle_beta   90.00
_cell.angle_gamma   90.00
#
_symmetry.space_group_name_H-M   'P 1'
#
loop_
_entity.id
_entity.type
_entity.pdbx_description
1 polymer ?
#
loop_
_entity_poly.entity_id
_entity_poly.type
_entity_poly.pdbx_seq_one_letter_code
_entity_poly.pdbx_strand_id
1 'polypeptide(L)'
;KGPPPAAQSRGALHMLQEGPAGRPRSACPPRRRRRAVSAGRCGGLGPAELGALEREQRRHGDLLLLPELRDAYETLAAKVLGALAWLDAHVAFRFVLKADDDSFVRLDALLAELRRREPRRLYWGFFSGRGRVKAGGRWRERAWLLCDYYLPYALGGGYVLSADLVRYLRLSRDFLRTWHSEDVSLGAWLAPVDVTRVHDPRFDTEYRSRGCSNEYLVTHKQSVQDMLDKHQTLAREGKLCKEEVRLRLSYIYDWSVPPSQCCQRRDGIP
;
A
#
# COMPACT_ATOMS: atom_id res chain seq x y z
N LYS A 1 -6.81 11.86 -27.99
CA LYS A 1 -6.57 12.49 -26.67
C LYS A 1 -5.64 11.59 -25.88
N GLY A 2 -4.33 11.86 -25.92
CA GLY A 2 -3.31 11.07 -25.22
C GLY A 2 -3.41 11.25 -23.71
N PRO A 3 -3.04 10.25 -22.90
CA PRO A 3 -3.00 10.41 -21.46
C PRO A 3 -1.86 11.36 -21.05
N PRO A 4 -2.04 12.18 -20.00
CA PRO A 4 -1.00 13.08 -19.50
C PRO A 4 0.21 12.31 -18.92
N PRO A 5 1.39 12.95 -18.82
CA PRO A 5 2.58 12.35 -18.24
C PRO A 5 2.29 11.97 -16.79
N ALA A 6 2.51 10.69 -16.46
CA ALA A 6 2.34 10.19 -15.10
C ALA A 6 3.51 10.66 -14.25
N ALA A 7 3.21 11.30 -13.12
CA ALA A 7 4.15 11.45 -12.01
C ALA A 7 4.76 10.08 -11.69
N GLN A 8 6.08 10.03 -11.60
CA GLN A 8 6.80 8.86 -11.10
C GLN A 8 6.37 8.68 -9.63
N SER A 9 5.48 7.70 -9.34
CA SER A 9 5.02 7.48 -7.96
C SER A 9 6.18 6.94 -7.13
N ARG A 10 6.65 7.74 -6.18
CA ARG A 10 7.61 7.28 -5.18
C ARG A 10 6.81 6.55 -4.10
N GLY A 11 6.60 5.25 -4.26
CA GLY A 11 5.86 4.46 -3.26
C GLY A 11 6.39 4.72 -1.83
N ALA A 12 5.52 5.17 -0.93
CA ALA A 12 5.86 5.56 0.42
C ALA A 12 5.31 4.55 1.43
N LEU A 13 6.18 3.83 2.16
CA LEU A 13 5.73 2.87 3.16
C LEU A 13 5.41 3.63 4.47
N HIS A 14 4.14 3.70 4.84
CA HIS A 14 3.70 4.40 6.05
C HIS A 14 3.54 3.41 7.20
N MET A 15 4.46 3.39 8.18
CA MET A 15 4.34 2.44 9.29
C MET A 15 3.42 2.92 10.42
N LEU A 16 2.74 1.95 11.04
CA LEU A 16 1.95 2.11 12.25
C LEU A 16 2.51 1.16 13.32
N GLN A 17 3.00 1.68 14.45
CA GLN A 17 3.59 0.89 15.55
C GLN A 17 2.81 1.08 16.87
N GLU A 18 2.58 -0.02 17.60
CA GLU A 18 2.38 -0.08 19.07
C GLU A 18 2.95 -1.42 19.60
N GLY A 19 3.77 -1.39 20.66
CA GLY A 19 4.40 -2.57 21.29
C GLY A 19 3.53 -3.23 22.37
N PRO A 20 3.84 -4.48 22.80
CA PRO A 20 3.05 -5.20 23.80
C PRO A 20 3.29 -4.64 25.22
N ALA A 21 2.24 -4.67 26.06
CA ALA A 21 2.33 -4.35 27.47
C ALA A 21 2.79 -5.60 28.26
N GLY A 22 4.00 -5.58 28.84
CA GLY A 22 4.44 -6.67 29.73
C GLY A 22 5.91 -6.67 30.16
N ARG A 23 6.15 -6.16 31.37
CA ARG A 23 7.31 -6.28 32.29
C ARG A 23 8.55 -5.36 32.13
N PRO A 24 9.18 -4.96 33.27
CA PRO A 24 10.01 -3.76 33.35
C PRO A 24 11.51 -4.08 33.33
N ARG A 25 12.28 -3.27 32.61
CA ARG A 25 13.54 -2.64 33.05
C ARG A 25 14.16 -1.80 31.92
N SER A 26 14.73 -0.67 32.35
CA SER A 26 15.54 0.31 31.62
C SER A 26 14.94 1.05 30.41
N ALA A 27 14.53 2.30 30.67
CA ALA A 27 14.59 3.48 29.81
C ALA A 27 14.34 3.27 28.30
N CYS A 28 13.07 3.19 27.91
CA CYS A 28 12.66 3.32 26.51
C CYS A 28 12.16 4.76 26.26
N PRO A 29 12.69 5.50 25.27
CA PRO A 29 12.17 6.83 24.92
C PRO A 29 10.74 6.73 24.34
N PRO A 30 9.97 7.82 24.27
CA PRO A 30 8.52 7.75 24.05
C PRO A 30 8.17 7.04 22.74
N ARG A 31 7.03 6.33 22.75
CA ARG A 31 6.45 5.61 21.61
C ARG A 31 6.39 6.54 20.39
N ARG A 32 7.28 6.32 19.41
CA ARG A 32 7.35 7.12 18.19
C ARG A 32 6.73 6.36 17.03
N ARG A 33 5.77 6.99 16.36
CA ARG A 33 5.37 6.62 15.00
C ARG A 33 6.60 6.79 14.12
N ARG A 34 7.00 5.75 13.39
CA ARG A 34 8.09 5.83 12.43
C ARG A 34 7.48 5.79 11.04
N ARG A 35 7.71 6.83 10.25
CA ARG A 35 7.48 6.78 8.80
C ARG A 35 8.74 6.18 8.18
N ALA A 36 8.62 5.36 7.14
CA ALA A 36 9.76 4.85 6.40
C ALA A 36 9.49 4.98 4.90
N VAL A 37 9.94 6.06 4.28
CA VAL A 37 9.78 6.22 2.83
C VAL A 37 10.87 5.40 2.15
N SER A 38 10.48 4.37 1.38
CA SER A 38 11.44 3.56 0.64
C SER A 38 11.78 4.21 -0.70
N ALA A 39 13.01 4.69 -0.83
CA ALA A 39 13.56 5.15 -2.10
C ALA A 39 14.65 4.17 -2.57
N GLY A 40 14.58 3.69 -3.82
CA GLY A 40 15.70 2.96 -4.41
C GLY A 40 16.91 3.89 -4.66
N ARG A 41 18.11 3.36 -4.86
CA ARG A 41 19.19 4.14 -5.49
C ARG A 41 18.85 4.41 -6.95
N CYS A 42 18.58 5.68 -7.26
CA CYS A 42 19.43 6.57 -8.07
C CYS A 42 20.09 6.09 -9.38
N GLY A 43 19.75 4.93 -9.96
CA GLY A 43 20.10 4.58 -11.35
C GLY A 43 19.33 5.41 -12.40
N GLY A 44 18.91 6.62 -12.03
CA GLY A 44 18.04 7.51 -12.79
C GLY A 44 17.85 8.90 -12.16
N LEU A 45 18.47 9.18 -11.01
CA LEU A 45 18.43 10.50 -10.36
C LEU A 45 19.79 11.19 -10.55
N GLY A 46 19.76 12.47 -10.93
CA GLY A 46 20.95 13.28 -11.09
C GLY A 46 21.63 13.63 -9.76
N PRO A 47 22.87 14.14 -9.79
CA PRO A 47 23.62 14.53 -8.58
C PRO A 47 22.87 15.50 -7.66
N ALA A 48 22.07 16.41 -8.24
CA ALA A 48 21.28 17.37 -7.49
C ALA A 48 20.16 16.72 -6.65
N GLU A 49 19.50 15.71 -7.22
CA GLU A 49 18.41 14.97 -6.57
C GLU A 49 18.95 14.07 -5.45
N LEU A 50 20.09 13.42 -5.69
CA LEU A 50 20.86 12.70 -4.66
C LEU A 50 21.20 13.62 -3.48
N GLY A 51 21.77 14.79 -3.75
CA GLY A 51 22.07 15.77 -2.69
C GLY A 51 20.82 16.26 -1.95
N ALA A 52 19.67 16.33 -2.61
CA ALA A 52 18.40 16.68 -1.96
C ALA A 52 17.91 15.57 -1.02
N LEU A 53 17.95 14.31 -1.45
CA LEU A 53 17.60 13.15 -0.63
C LEU A 53 18.51 13.02 0.59
N GLU A 54 19.81 13.27 0.44
CA GLU A 54 20.73 13.27 1.58
C GLU A 54 20.42 14.38 2.58
N ARG A 55 20.06 15.58 2.12
CA ARG A 55 19.63 16.67 3.00
C ARG A 55 18.33 16.33 3.71
N GLU A 56 17.36 15.75 3.01
CA GLU A 56 16.09 15.27 3.58
C GLU A 56 16.36 14.20 4.64
N GLN A 57 17.19 13.20 4.34
CA GLN A 57 17.55 12.14 5.27
C GLN A 57 18.28 12.67 6.50
N ARG A 58 19.21 13.62 6.33
CA ARG A 58 19.87 14.29 7.48
C ARG A 58 18.88 15.04 8.37
N ARG A 59 17.81 15.57 7.78
CA ARG A 59 16.80 16.37 8.50
C ARG A 59 15.75 15.52 9.20
N HIS A 60 15.27 14.46 8.55
CA HIS A 60 14.10 13.70 9.00
C HIS A 60 14.44 12.28 9.47
N GLY A 61 15.49 11.66 8.92
CA GLY A 61 15.95 10.32 9.30
C GLY A 61 14.91 9.21 9.06
N ASP A 62 13.98 9.43 8.14
CA ASP A 62 12.82 8.58 7.88
C ASP A 62 12.79 8.01 6.44
N LEU A 63 13.90 8.14 5.70
CA LEU A 63 14.08 7.47 4.41
C LEU A 63 14.81 6.13 4.60
N LEU A 64 14.28 5.11 3.94
CA LEU A 64 14.97 3.85 3.68
C LEU A 64 15.50 3.89 2.25
N LEU A 65 16.82 3.96 2.11
CA LEU A 65 17.49 3.92 0.81
C LEU A 65 17.85 2.47 0.48
N LEU A 66 17.43 1.97 -0.69
CA LEU A 66 17.74 0.62 -1.17
C LEU A 66 18.80 0.69 -2.29
N PRO A 67 20.10 0.56 -1.96
CA PRO A 67 21.18 0.91 -2.87
C PRO A 67 21.32 -0.01 -4.10
N GLU A 68 20.80 -1.23 -4.02
CA GLU A 68 20.88 -2.21 -5.10
C GLU A 68 19.74 -2.07 -6.13
N LEU A 69 18.75 -1.22 -5.87
CA LEU A 69 17.54 -1.09 -6.71
C LEU A 69 17.45 0.27 -7.38
N ARG A 70 17.38 0.25 -8.72
CA ARG A 70 17.02 1.43 -9.52
C ARG A 70 15.60 1.87 -9.20
N ASP A 71 15.36 3.17 -8.99
CA ASP A 71 14.00 3.67 -8.81
C ASP A 71 13.32 3.87 -10.18
N ALA A 72 12.46 2.92 -10.53
CA ALA A 72 11.67 2.90 -11.75
C ALA A 72 10.35 2.15 -11.47
N TYR A 73 9.36 2.28 -12.36
CA TYR A 73 8.10 1.57 -12.16
C TYR A 73 8.31 0.05 -12.26
N GLU A 74 9.15 -0.39 -13.19
CA GLU A 74 9.49 -1.78 -13.47
C GLU A 74 10.13 -2.50 -12.27
N THR A 75 10.75 -1.74 -11.36
CA THR A 75 11.42 -2.25 -10.17
C THR A 75 10.61 -2.01 -8.89
N LEU A 76 9.39 -1.47 -9.00
CA LEU A 76 8.54 -1.13 -7.86
C LEU A 76 8.22 -2.35 -6.98
N ALA A 77 7.93 -3.49 -7.59
CA ALA A 77 7.68 -4.73 -6.88
C ALA A 77 8.90 -5.18 -6.05
N ALA A 78 10.09 -5.12 -6.64
CA ALA A 78 11.35 -5.40 -5.94
C ALA A 78 11.62 -4.37 -4.83
N LYS A 79 11.30 -3.08 -5.05
CA LYS A 79 11.42 -2.01 -4.06
C LYS A 79 10.54 -2.30 -2.84
N VAL A 80 9.28 -2.67 -3.04
CA VAL A 80 8.36 -3.03 -1.96
C VAL A 80 8.85 -4.28 -1.22
N LEU A 81 9.26 -5.33 -1.93
CA LEU A 81 9.79 -6.54 -1.30
C LEU A 81 11.06 -6.25 -0.46
N GLY A 82 11.97 -5.43 -0.99
CA GLY A 82 13.18 -4.99 -0.29
C GLY A 82 12.86 -4.18 0.97
N ALA A 83 11.90 -3.25 0.88
CA ALA A 83 11.45 -2.46 2.03
C ALA A 83 10.81 -3.34 3.11
N LEU A 84 9.92 -4.24 2.73
CA LEU A 84 9.28 -5.21 3.61
C LEU A 84 10.31 -6.14 4.29
N ALA A 85 11.30 -6.63 3.53
CA ALA A 85 12.40 -7.43 4.06
C ALA A 85 13.25 -6.65 5.07
N TRP A 86 13.55 -5.38 4.79
CA TRP A 86 14.27 -4.53 5.72
C TRP A 86 13.47 -4.30 7.01
N LEU A 87 12.16 -4.05 6.90
CA LEU A 87 11.29 -3.85 8.06
C LEU A 87 11.28 -5.06 8.98
N ASP A 88 11.06 -6.27 8.47
CA ASP A 88 11.04 -7.49 9.30
C ASP A 88 12.38 -7.70 10.04
N ALA A 89 13.50 -7.33 9.42
CA ALA A 89 14.82 -7.48 10.03
C ALA A 89 15.18 -6.41 11.07
N HIS A 90 14.61 -5.19 10.98
CA HIS A 90 15.08 -4.04 11.76
C HIS A 90 14.02 -3.40 12.65
N VAL A 91 12.74 -3.74 12.48
CA VAL A 91 11.64 -3.07 13.17
C VAL A 91 10.68 -4.09 13.75
N ALA A 92 10.35 -3.94 15.04
CA ALA A 92 9.28 -4.69 15.66
C ALA A 92 7.93 -4.00 15.41
N PHE A 93 7.05 -4.63 14.63
CA PHE A 93 5.71 -4.13 14.33
C PHE A 93 4.68 -5.27 14.33
N ARG A 94 3.40 -4.93 14.41
CA ARG A 94 2.26 -5.86 14.29
C ARG A 94 1.64 -5.83 12.90
N PHE A 95 1.58 -4.64 12.32
CA PHE A 95 1.02 -4.36 11.00
C PHE A 95 1.92 -3.37 10.27
N VAL A 96 1.96 -3.46 8.95
CA VAL A 96 2.55 -2.45 8.07
C VAL A 96 1.48 -1.99 7.08
N LEU A 97 1.37 -0.67 6.87
CA LEU A 97 0.57 -0.11 5.80
C LEU A 97 1.51 0.30 4.66
N LYS A 98 1.25 -0.23 3.47
CA LYS A 98 1.77 0.35 2.23
C LYS A 98 0.75 1.34 1.70
N ALA A 99 1.25 2.50 1.26
CA ALA A 99 0.47 3.51 0.55
C ALA A 99 1.33 4.08 -0.57
N ASP A 100 0.70 4.63 -1.61
CA ASP A 100 1.43 5.42 -2.60
C ASP A 100 1.61 6.87 -2.09
N ASP A 101 2.58 7.60 -2.62
CA ASP A 101 2.83 9.02 -2.27
C ASP A 101 1.69 9.96 -2.70
N ASP A 102 0.83 9.50 -3.60
CA ASP A 102 -0.42 10.13 -4.03
C ASP A 102 -1.65 9.52 -3.34
N SER A 103 -1.50 9.01 -2.11
CA SER A 103 -2.57 8.44 -1.31
C SER A 103 -2.72 9.11 0.05
N PHE A 104 -3.95 9.46 0.41
CA PHE A 104 -4.28 9.98 1.74
C PHE A 104 -4.73 8.87 2.67
N VAL A 105 -4.23 8.84 3.89
CA VAL A 105 -4.57 7.85 4.91
C VAL A 105 -5.20 8.52 6.14
N ARG A 106 -6.41 8.11 6.50
CA ARG A 106 -7.08 8.52 7.74
C ARG A 106 -6.54 7.70 8.92
N LEU A 107 -5.38 8.10 9.42
CA LEU A 107 -4.60 7.33 10.39
C LEU A 107 -5.33 7.08 11.73
N ASP A 108 -6.14 8.03 12.21
CA ASP A 108 -6.95 7.90 13.42
C ASP A 108 -7.92 6.71 13.32
N ALA A 109 -8.70 6.66 12.24
CA ALA A 109 -9.67 5.60 12.00
C ALA A 109 -8.99 4.26 11.69
N LEU A 110 -7.95 4.27 10.86
CA LEU A 110 -7.21 3.05 10.51
C LEU A 110 -6.59 2.41 11.76
N LEU A 111 -6.00 3.20 12.66
CA LEU A 111 -5.47 2.70 13.92
C LEU A 111 -6.54 2.11 14.84
N ALA A 112 -7.73 2.74 14.91
CA ALA A 112 -8.84 2.23 15.72
C ALA A 112 -9.36 0.87 15.21
N GLU A 113 -9.32 0.64 13.90
CA GLU A 113 -9.61 -0.66 13.28
C GLU A 113 -8.52 -1.68 13.60
N LEU A 114 -7.24 -1.35 13.38
CA LEU A 114 -6.13 -2.27 13.60
C LEU A 114 -5.99 -2.75 15.05
N ARG A 115 -6.36 -1.92 16.03
CA ARG A 115 -6.36 -2.31 17.46
C ARG A 115 -7.30 -3.47 17.76
N ARG A 116 -8.38 -3.63 17.00
CA ARG A 116 -9.40 -4.66 17.18
C ARG A 116 -9.16 -5.90 16.31
N ARG A 117 -8.11 -5.88 15.48
CA ARG A 117 -7.80 -6.97 14.54
C ARG A 117 -6.73 -7.91 15.08
N GLU A 118 -6.86 -9.18 14.70
CA GLU A 118 -5.82 -10.17 14.95
C GLU A 118 -4.58 -9.85 14.10
N PRO A 119 -3.38 -9.75 14.71
CA PRO A 119 -2.15 -9.43 14.00
C PRO A 119 -1.50 -10.66 13.37
N ARG A 120 -2.29 -11.52 12.73
CA ARG A 120 -1.83 -12.76 12.11
C ARG A 120 -2.47 -12.96 10.75
N ARG A 121 -1.65 -13.31 9.77
CA ARG A 121 -2.07 -13.64 8.39
C ARG A 121 -2.99 -12.59 7.74
N LEU A 122 -2.97 -11.34 8.16
CA LEU A 122 -3.87 -10.29 7.67
C LEU A 122 -3.32 -9.68 6.38
N TYR A 123 -4.12 -9.74 5.32
CA TYR A 123 -3.93 -8.93 4.11
C TYR A 123 -5.21 -8.13 3.85
N TRP A 124 -5.19 -6.83 4.17
CA TRP A 124 -6.37 -5.97 4.18
C TRP A 124 -6.25 -4.82 3.20
N GLY A 125 -7.25 -4.65 2.34
CA GLY A 125 -7.33 -3.55 1.38
C GLY A 125 -8.50 -3.72 0.43
N PHE A 126 -8.44 -3.06 -0.72
CA PHE A 126 -9.46 -3.22 -1.75
C PHE A 126 -9.06 -4.27 -2.78
N PHE A 127 -9.61 -5.47 -2.67
CA PHE A 127 -9.24 -6.60 -3.52
C PHE A 127 -9.91 -6.60 -4.90
N SER A 128 -9.14 -6.96 -5.93
CA SER A 128 -9.59 -7.28 -7.29
C SER A 128 -9.24 -8.74 -7.63
N GLY A 129 -10.22 -9.51 -8.10
CA GLY A 129 -10.04 -10.89 -8.58
C GLY A 129 -10.35 -11.08 -10.07
N ARG A 130 -10.88 -10.04 -10.73
CA ARG A 130 -11.32 -10.08 -12.14
C ARG A 130 -10.34 -9.39 -13.09
N GLY A 131 -9.15 -9.03 -12.60
CA GLY A 131 -8.14 -8.31 -13.36
C GLY A 131 -7.59 -9.16 -14.51
N ARG A 132 -7.84 -8.76 -15.76
CA ARG A 132 -7.24 -9.42 -16.93
C ARG A 132 -5.78 -9.03 -17.06
N VAL A 133 -4.95 -10.02 -17.37
CA VAL A 133 -3.53 -9.84 -17.63
C VAL A 133 -3.35 -8.85 -18.79
N LYS A 134 -2.50 -7.85 -18.58
CA LYS A 134 -2.23 -6.83 -19.60
C LYS A 134 -1.28 -7.39 -20.65
N ALA A 135 -1.79 -7.60 -21.87
CA ALA A 135 -1.01 -8.10 -23.00
C ALA A 135 -0.20 -7.02 -23.74
N GLY A 136 -0.47 -5.73 -23.50
CA GLY A 136 0.10 -4.61 -24.27
C GLY A 136 0.24 -3.31 -23.48
N GLY A 137 0.99 -2.36 -24.06
CA GLY A 137 1.26 -1.05 -23.48
C GLY A 137 2.26 -1.06 -22.32
N ARG A 138 2.37 0.08 -21.64
CA ARG A 138 3.30 0.29 -20.50
C ARG A 138 3.04 -0.59 -19.28
N TRP A 139 1.90 -1.27 -19.24
CA TRP A 139 1.49 -2.14 -18.13
C TRP A 139 1.60 -3.62 -18.48
N ARG A 140 2.25 -3.96 -19.60
CA ARG A 140 2.27 -5.31 -20.14
C ARG A 140 3.03 -6.27 -19.24
N GLU A 141 2.41 -7.40 -18.91
CA GLU A 141 2.97 -8.41 -18.02
C GLU A 141 3.44 -9.66 -18.79
N ARG A 142 4.54 -9.54 -19.55
CA ARG A 142 5.02 -10.63 -20.43
C ARG A 142 5.40 -11.91 -19.69
N ALA A 143 5.85 -11.79 -18.45
CA ALA A 143 6.31 -12.92 -17.64
C ALA A 143 5.18 -13.61 -16.86
N TRP A 144 3.93 -13.17 -17.00
CA TRP A 144 2.80 -13.80 -16.33
C TRP A 144 2.40 -15.09 -17.04
N LEU A 145 2.71 -16.22 -16.41
CA LEU A 145 2.40 -17.57 -16.88
C LEU A 145 1.77 -18.39 -15.75
N LEU A 146 0.84 -17.78 -15.00
CA LEU A 146 0.13 -18.45 -13.91
C LEU A 146 -1.33 -18.76 -14.24
N CYS A 147 -2.02 -17.85 -14.95
CA CYS A 147 -3.44 -17.97 -15.29
C CYS A 147 -3.84 -16.92 -16.34
N ASP A 148 -5.05 -17.01 -16.88
CA ASP A 148 -5.64 -16.02 -17.81
C ASP A 148 -6.00 -14.68 -17.12
N TYR A 149 -6.11 -14.71 -15.79
CA TYR A 149 -6.38 -13.57 -14.93
C TYR A 149 -5.25 -13.40 -13.92
N TYR A 150 -5.11 -12.18 -13.40
CA TYR A 150 -4.30 -11.98 -12.20
C TYR A 150 -4.93 -12.73 -11.02
N LEU A 151 -4.07 -13.32 -10.18
CA LEU A 151 -4.49 -13.89 -8.90
C LEU A 151 -5.01 -12.77 -7.98
N PRO A 152 -5.96 -13.03 -7.06
CA PRO A 152 -6.55 -11.99 -6.22
C PRO A 152 -5.52 -11.13 -5.49
N TYR A 153 -5.63 -9.82 -5.64
CA TYR A 153 -4.67 -8.85 -5.11
C TYR A 153 -5.38 -7.60 -4.59
N ALA A 154 -4.84 -6.97 -3.54
CA ALA A 154 -5.30 -5.65 -3.10
C ALA A 154 -4.69 -4.57 -4.00
N LEU A 155 -5.49 -3.59 -4.42
CA LEU A 155 -5.05 -2.54 -5.34
C LEU A 155 -3.98 -1.61 -4.74
N GLY A 156 -3.06 -1.17 -5.59
CA GLY A 156 -1.82 -0.50 -5.18
C GLY A 156 -1.93 0.78 -4.34
N GLY A 157 -3.04 1.53 -4.37
CA GLY A 157 -3.15 2.80 -3.63
C GLY A 157 -2.96 2.65 -2.11
N GLY A 158 -3.23 1.46 -1.57
CA GLY A 158 -2.76 1.10 -0.24
C GLY A 158 -3.38 -0.18 0.32
N TYR A 159 -2.61 -0.86 1.16
CA TYR A 159 -3.02 -2.11 1.82
C TYR A 159 -2.22 -2.33 3.11
N VAL A 160 -2.80 -3.12 4.03
CA VAL A 160 -2.17 -3.51 5.28
C VAL A 160 -1.77 -4.98 5.26
N LEU A 161 -0.56 -5.27 5.75
CA LEU A 161 -0.07 -6.63 6.01
C LEU A 161 0.23 -6.82 7.50
N SER A 162 -0.02 -8.01 8.04
CA SER A 162 0.50 -8.39 9.36
C SER A 162 1.98 -8.77 9.29
N ALA A 163 2.69 -8.62 10.41
CA ALA A 163 4.13 -8.85 10.48
C ALA A 163 4.57 -10.27 10.10
N ASP A 164 3.74 -11.28 10.37
CA ASP A 164 4.02 -12.68 10.00
C ASP A 164 3.99 -12.92 8.48
N LEU A 165 3.10 -12.24 7.73
CA LEU A 165 3.13 -12.26 6.27
C LEU A 165 4.39 -11.55 5.73
N VAL A 166 4.77 -10.43 6.33
CA VAL A 166 6.00 -9.72 5.96
C VAL A 166 7.24 -10.60 6.19
N ARG A 167 7.27 -11.33 7.32
CA ARG A 167 8.31 -12.32 7.60
C ARG A 167 8.34 -13.43 6.56
N TYR A 168 7.18 -13.98 6.17
CA TYR A 168 7.10 -14.97 5.10
C TYR A 168 7.69 -14.44 3.78
N LEU A 169 7.31 -13.22 3.38
CA LEU A 169 7.84 -12.57 2.17
C LEU A 169 9.36 -12.40 2.24
N ARG A 170 9.92 -11.99 3.38
CA ARG A 170 11.38 -11.90 3.55
C ARG A 170 12.06 -13.25 3.42
N LEU A 171 11.56 -14.28 4.11
CA LEU A 171 12.18 -15.60 4.16
C LEU A 171 12.08 -16.35 2.83
N SER A 172 11.05 -16.06 2.04
CA SER A 172 10.81 -16.70 0.73
C SER A 172 11.36 -15.90 -0.45
N ARG A 173 11.91 -14.69 -0.23
CA ARG A 173 12.21 -13.69 -1.27
C ARG A 173 13.00 -14.21 -2.47
N ASP A 174 13.93 -15.14 -2.25
CA ASP A 174 14.81 -15.68 -3.29
C ASP A 174 14.08 -16.67 -4.24
N PHE A 175 12.89 -17.13 -3.84
CA PHE A 175 11.99 -17.98 -4.63
C PHE A 175 10.85 -17.19 -5.28
N LEU A 176 10.67 -15.91 -4.93
CA LEU A 176 9.56 -15.10 -5.40
C LEU A 176 9.84 -14.57 -6.81
N ARG A 177 9.10 -15.08 -7.81
CA ARG A 177 9.06 -14.47 -9.14
C ARG A 177 8.46 -13.07 -9.02
N THR A 178 9.15 -12.05 -9.51
CA THR A 178 8.64 -10.68 -9.53
C THR A 178 7.99 -10.37 -10.89
N TRP A 179 6.85 -9.68 -10.85
CA TRP A 179 6.13 -9.18 -12.03
C TRP A 179 6.18 -7.64 -12.07
N HIS A 180 5.83 -7.07 -13.23
CA HIS A 180 5.91 -5.63 -13.49
C HIS A 180 4.97 -4.83 -12.57
N SER A 181 3.78 -5.34 -12.23
CA SER A 181 2.90 -4.71 -11.24
C SER A 181 3.21 -5.20 -9.82
N GLU A 182 3.45 -4.26 -8.91
CA GLU A 182 3.77 -4.52 -7.50
C GLU A 182 2.64 -5.21 -6.75
N ASP A 183 1.43 -4.67 -6.88
CA ASP A 183 0.24 -5.20 -6.22
C ASP A 183 -0.14 -6.60 -6.72
N VAL A 184 -0.03 -6.86 -8.03
CA VAL A 184 -0.17 -8.19 -8.64
C VAL A 184 0.90 -9.14 -8.11
N SER A 185 2.15 -8.68 -8.00
CA SER A 185 3.25 -9.50 -7.47
C SER A 185 2.98 -9.92 -6.03
N LEU A 186 2.58 -8.98 -5.17
CA LEU A 186 2.22 -9.27 -3.80
C LEU A 186 1.04 -10.26 -3.69
N GLY A 187 -0.01 -10.05 -4.49
CA GLY A 187 -1.14 -10.97 -4.55
C GLY A 187 -0.74 -12.39 -4.94
N ALA A 188 0.16 -12.53 -5.91
CA ALA A 188 0.69 -13.82 -6.34
C ALA A 188 1.59 -14.48 -5.29
N TRP A 189 2.47 -13.71 -4.63
CA TRP A 189 3.35 -14.23 -3.57
C TRP A 189 2.57 -14.76 -2.36
N LEU A 190 1.43 -14.14 -2.06
CA LEU A 190 0.55 -14.53 -0.97
C LEU A 190 -0.59 -15.48 -1.40
N ALA A 191 -0.68 -15.84 -2.68
CA ALA A 191 -1.69 -16.76 -3.17
C ALA A 191 -1.61 -18.18 -2.56
N PRO A 192 -0.41 -18.81 -2.42
CA PRO A 192 -0.32 -20.20 -1.97
C PRO A 192 -0.31 -20.36 -0.45
N VAL A 193 -0.35 -19.28 0.33
CA VAL A 193 -0.33 -19.33 1.80
C VAL A 193 -1.73 -19.15 2.37
N ASP A 194 -1.94 -19.71 3.57
CA ASP A 194 -3.14 -19.47 4.37
C ASP A 194 -3.16 -18.01 4.83
N VAL A 195 -3.85 -17.16 4.07
CA VAL A 195 -3.94 -15.72 4.32
C VAL A 195 -5.39 -15.30 4.55
N THR A 196 -5.62 -14.55 5.63
CA THR A 196 -6.88 -13.88 5.92
C THR A 196 -6.98 -12.61 5.10
N ARG A 197 -7.58 -12.72 3.92
CA ARG A 197 -7.87 -11.59 3.05
C ARG A 197 -9.11 -10.84 3.55
N VAL A 198 -8.98 -9.53 3.71
CA VAL A 198 -10.09 -8.66 4.08
C VAL A 198 -10.28 -7.65 2.96
N HIS A 199 -11.38 -7.78 2.22
CA HIS A 199 -11.82 -6.78 1.27
C HIS A 199 -12.58 -5.68 2.00
N ASP A 200 -12.19 -4.42 1.81
CA ASP A 200 -12.82 -3.27 2.47
C ASP A 200 -13.03 -2.10 1.50
N PRO A 201 -14.29 -1.77 1.16
CA PRO A 201 -14.64 -0.64 0.31
C PRO A 201 -14.13 0.71 0.79
N ARG A 202 -13.82 0.85 2.09
CA ARG A 202 -13.25 2.08 2.65
C ARG A 202 -11.82 2.36 2.16
N PHE A 203 -11.21 1.44 1.43
CA PHE A 203 -9.97 1.66 0.68
C PHE A 203 -10.32 2.09 -0.75
N ASP A 204 -10.53 3.39 -0.98
CA ASP A 204 -10.73 3.97 -2.32
C ASP A 204 -9.40 4.01 -3.10
N THR A 205 -8.92 2.83 -3.50
CA THR A 205 -7.54 2.60 -4.00
C THR A 205 -7.49 2.17 -5.47
N GLU A 206 -8.60 2.26 -6.19
CA GLU A 206 -8.63 2.10 -7.65
C GLU A 206 -7.89 3.26 -8.35
N TYR A 207 -7.54 3.08 -9.63
CA TYR A 207 -6.91 4.13 -10.45
C TYR A 207 -7.83 5.35 -10.71
N ARG A 208 -9.13 5.18 -10.52
CA ARG A 208 -10.16 6.23 -10.58
C ARG A 208 -10.89 6.24 -9.25
N SER A 209 -10.90 7.40 -8.60
CA SER A 209 -11.59 7.59 -7.33
C SER A 209 -13.09 7.32 -7.47
N ARG A 210 -13.70 6.85 -6.37
CA ARG A 210 -15.15 6.72 -6.21
C ARG A 210 -15.80 7.98 -5.68
N GLY A 211 -15.04 9.03 -5.46
CA GLY A 211 -15.47 10.33 -4.95
C GLY A 211 -14.94 10.56 -3.54
N CYS A 212 -15.77 11.11 -2.65
CA CYS A 212 -15.39 11.38 -1.27
C CYS A 212 -16.43 10.82 -0.32
N SER A 213 -15.99 10.00 0.63
CA SER A 213 -16.78 9.50 1.77
C SER A 213 -16.00 9.74 3.06
N ASN A 214 -16.69 10.13 4.13
CA ASN A 214 -16.10 10.30 5.46
C ASN A 214 -15.70 8.97 6.10
N GLU A 215 -16.19 7.85 5.56
CA GLU A 215 -15.85 6.51 6.01
C GLU A 215 -14.53 5.99 5.42
N TYR A 216 -13.99 6.64 4.40
CA TYR A 216 -12.77 6.19 3.76
C TYR A 216 -11.57 6.17 4.73
N LEU A 217 -10.80 5.08 4.65
CA LEU A 217 -9.58 4.87 5.41
C LEU A 217 -8.34 5.24 4.58
N VAL A 218 -8.37 4.89 3.30
CA VAL A 218 -7.33 5.21 2.31
C VAL A 218 -8.01 5.72 1.05
N THR A 219 -7.54 6.85 0.51
CA THR A 219 -8.06 7.41 -0.74
C THR A 219 -6.94 7.68 -1.73
N HIS A 220 -7.13 7.28 -2.98
CA HIS A 220 -6.18 7.40 -4.09
C HIS A 220 -6.94 7.63 -5.41
N LYS A 221 -6.42 8.37 -6.37
CA LYS A 221 -5.22 9.23 -6.34
C LYS A 221 -5.54 10.59 -5.74
N GLN A 222 -4.60 11.19 -5.03
CA GLN A 222 -4.73 12.47 -4.37
C GLN A 222 -3.57 13.39 -4.77
N SER A 223 -3.88 14.60 -5.19
CA SER A 223 -2.87 15.64 -5.30
C SER A 223 -2.42 16.09 -3.91
N VAL A 224 -1.29 16.81 -3.85
CA VAL A 224 -0.83 17.44 -2.60
C VAL A 224 -1.90 18.36 -2.02
N GLN A 225 -2.62 19.11 -2.86
CA GLN A 225 -3.70 19.98 -2.41
C GLN A 225 -4.88 19.19 -1.83
N ASP A 226 -5.29 18.09 -2.48
CA ASP A 226 -6.37 17.24 -1.97
C ASP A 226 -6.01 16.67 -0.58
N MET A 227 -4.76 16.26 -0.39
CA MET A 227 -4.27 15.75 0.89
C MET A 227 -4.27 16.83 1.98
N LEU A 228 -3.85 18.06 1.65
CA LEU A 228 -3.86 19.18 2.57
C LEU A 228 -5.28 19.59 2.96
N ASP A 229 -6.19 19.68 1.98
CA ASP A 229 -7.60 20.03 2.20
C ASP A 229 -8.30 19.00 3.09
N LYS A 230 -8.06 17.71 2.85
CA LYS A 230 -8.55 16.61 3.70
C LYS A 230 -8.00 16.70 5.11
N HIS A 231 -6.70 16.95 5.26
CA HIS A 231 -6.08 17.09 6.58
C HIS A 231 -6.69 18.25 7.37
N GLN A 232 -6.87 19.41 6.73
CA GLN A 232 -7.45 20.59 7.36
C GLN A 232 -8.93 20.38 7.71
N THR A 233 -9.70 19.78 6.81
CA THR A 233 -11.12 19.48 7.05
C THR A 233 -11.29 18.48 8.19
N LEU A 234 -10.46 17.43 8.24
CA LEU A 234 -10.45 16.50 9.36
C LEU A 234 -10.11 17.19 10.68
N ALA A 235 -9.11 18.07 10.69
CA ALA A 235 -8.70 18.78 11.89
C ALA A 235 -9.78 19.76 12.40
N ARG A 236 -10.52 20.42 11.49
CA ARG A 236 -11.54 21.41 11.84
C ARG A 236 -12.90 20.79 12.16
N GLU A 237 -13.31 19.79 11.41
CA GLU A 237 -14.70 19.30 11.38
C GLU A 237 -14.83 17.82 11.73
N GLY A 238 -13.71 17.08 11.85
CA GLY A 238 -13.72 15.64 12.07
C GLY A 238 -14.17 14.82 10.85
N LYS A 239 -14.26 15.46 9.67
CA LYS A 239 -14.74 14.89 8.42
C LYS A 239 -13.67 14.97 7.32
N LEU A 240 -13.63 13.97 6.44
CA LEU A 240 -12.74 13.97 5.26
C LEU A 240 -13.27 14.90 4.17
N CYS A 241 -14.58 14.94 4.01
CA CYS A 241 -15.25 15.55 2.88
C CYS A 241 -16.05 16.76 3.37
N LYS A 242 -15.92 17.89 2.67
CA LYS A 242 -16.86 19.01 2.83
C LYS A 242 -18.28 18.56 2.50
N GLU A 243 -18.39 17.84 1.38
CA GLU A 243 -19.60 17.16 0.93
C GLU A 243 -19.21 15.77 0.43
N GLU A 244 -19.99 14.75 0.79
CA GLU A 244 -19.78 13.41 0.27
C GLU A 244 -20.28 13.32 -1.17
N VAL A 245 -19.44 12.75 -2.03
CA VAL A 245 -19.72 12.63 -3.46
C VAL A 245 -19.45 11.20 -3.86
N ARG A 246 -20.39 10.60 -4.60
CA ARG A 246 -20.25 9.26 -5.15
C ARG A 246 -20.21 9.32 -6.67
N LEU A 247 -19.03 9.09 -7.25
CA LEU A 247 -18.80 9.14 -8.69
C LEU A 247 -19.00 7.79 -9.39
N ARG A 248 -18.96 6.69 -8.64
CA ARG A 248 -19.08 5.31 -9.16
C ARG A 248 -19.35 4.33 -8.03
N LEU A 249 -19.95 3.20 -8.39
CA LEU A 249 -20.27 2.13 -7.45
C LEU A 249 -19.04 1.38 -6.98
N SER A 250 -19.03 0.99 -5.70
CA SER A 250 -18.09 0.03 -5.14
C SER A 250 -18.58 -1.41 -5.31
N TYR A 251 -17.87 -2.39 -4.77
CA TYR A 251 -18.30 -3.79 -4.70
C TYR A 251 -17.85 -4.42 -3.38
N ILE A 252 -18.45 -5.55 -3.03
CA ILE A 252 -17.89 -6.48 -2.04
C ILE A 252 -17.27 -7.66 -2.79
N TYR A 253 -16.10 -8.10 -2.35
CA TYR A 253 -15.48 -9.30 -2.87
C TYR A 253 -16.17 -10.54 -2.29
N ASP A 254 -16.79 -11.33 -3.14
CA ASP A 254 -17.34 -12.64 -2.81
C ASP A 254 -16.24 -13.70 -2.87
N TRP A 255 -15.83 -14.18 -1.70
CA TRP A 255 -14.80 -15.20 -1.54
C TRP A 255 -15.30 -16.63 -1.77
N SER A 256 -16.61 -16.83 -1.95
CA SER A 256 -17.22 -18.15 -2.17
C SER A 256 -17.23 -18.59 -3.64
N VAL A 257 -16.90 -17.67 -4.55
CA VAL A 257 -16.90 -17.91 -6.00
C VAL A 257 -15.49 -17.75 -6.59
N PRO A 258 -15.23 -18.28 -7.80
CA PRO A 258 -13.96 -18.08 -8.47
C PRO A 258 -13.62 -16.59 -8.65
N PRO A 259 -12.32 -16.20 -8.67
CA PRO A 259 -11.91 -14.80 -8.83
C PRO A 259 -12.53 -14.07 -10.03
N SER A 260 -12.77 -14.78 -11.14
CA SER A 260 -13.42 -14.22 -12.33
C SER A 260 -14.88 -13.77 -12.10
N GLN A 261 -15.52 -14.18 -11.01
CA GLN A 261 -16.90 -13.90 -10.63
C GLN A 261 -17.04 -13.14 -9.30
N CYS A 262 -15.95 -12.93 -8.55
CA CYS A 262 -15.94 -12.38 -7.17
C CYS A 262 -16.62 -11.02 -6.98
N CYS A 263 -16.67 -10.22 -8.02
CA CYS A 263 -16.69 -8.77 -7.88
C CYS A 263 -17.79 -8.19 -8.77
N GLN A 264 -18.98 -8.02 -8.18
CA GLN A 264 -20.15 -7.40 -8.78
C GLN A 264 -20.38 -6.03 -8.12
N ARG A 265 -20.39 -4.95 -8.91
CA ARG A 265 -20.62 -3.60 -8.40
C ARG A 265 -22.09 -3.44 -7.99
N ARG A 266 -22.33 -2.86 -6.82
CA ARG A 266 -23.68 -2.66 -6.25
C ARG A 266 -23.81 -1.28 -5.63
N ASP A 267 -25.02 -0.75 -5.64
CA ASP A 267 -25.39 0.49 -4.97
C ASP A 267 -25.38 0.36 -3.45
N GLY A 268 -25.14 1.48 -2.76
CA GLY A 268 -25.23 1.56 -1.30
C GLY A 268 -24.02 0.97 -0.55
N ILE A 269 -23.01 0.50 -1.28
CA ILE A 269 -21.71 0.18 -0.70
C ILE A 269 -20.89 1.48 -0.63
N PRO A 270 -20.42 1.89 0.56
CA PRO A 270 -19.58 3.06 0.75
C PRO A 270 -18.35 3.11 -0.17
#